data_AF-A0A2V3Y370-F1
#
_entry.id   AF-A0A2V3Y370-F1
#
_cell.length_a   1.000
_cell.length_b   1.000
_cell.length_c   1.000
_cell.angle_alpha   90.00
_cell.angle_beta   90.00
_cell.angle_gamma   90.00
#
_symmetry.space_group_name_H-M   'P 1'
#
loop_
_entity.id
_entity.type
_entity.pdbx_description
1 polymer ?
#
loop_
_entity_poly.entity_id
_entity_poly.type
_entity_poly.pdbx_seq_one_letter_code
_entity_poly.pdbx_strand_id
1 'polypeptide(L)'
;MKENGEVIRTIKWISKNLTIWGNICNLRGNDLKYEDIIKMLQNLVDNEMYQIALIIMESMRDTVYGEEAIWNLIPRMIGDTGYGKGVITEYIEELSNIVERNNALNQTIML
;
A
#
# COMPACT_ATOMS: atom_id res chain seq x y z
N MET A 1 -14.06 23.45 -3.86
CA MET A 1 -12.85 23.75 -4.67
C MET A 1 -11.55 23.90 -3.86
N LYS A 2 -11.57 24.31 -2.57
CA LYS A 2 -10.34 24.39 -1.73
C LYS A 2 -9.79 23.01 -1.31
N GLU A 3 -10.66 22.04 -1.01
CA GLU A 3 -10.27 20.69 -0.56
C GLU A 3 -9.43 19.92 -1.60
N ASN A 4 -9.79 20.00 -2.90
CA ASN A 4 -8.99 19.37 -3.96
C ASN A 4 -7.56 19.93 -4.06
N GLY A 5 -7.35 21.19 -3.69
CA GLY A 5 -6.02 21.83 -3.74
C GLY A 5 -5.08 21.34 -2.66
N GLU A 6 -5.60 21.03 -1.47
CA GLU A 6 -4.82 20.47 -0.37
C GLU A 6 -4.49 19.00 -0.61
N VAL A 7 -5.46 18.21 -1.09
CA VAL A 7 -5.24 16.81 -1.49
C VAL A 7 -4.14 16.71 -2.55
N ILE A 8 -4.20 17.52 -3.61
CA ILE A 8 -3.16 17.53 -4.66
C ILE A 8 -1.79 17.94 -4.10
N ARG A 9 -1.76 18.89 -3.15
CA ARG A 9 -0.51 19.36 -2.54
C ARG A 9 0.11 18.28 -1.63
N THR A 10 -0.72 17.57 -0.88
CA THR A 10 -0.32 16.43 -0.05
C THR A 10 0.19 15.28 -0.92
N ILE A 11 -0.52 14.91 -2.01
CA ILE A 11 -0.05 13.90 -2.97
C ILE A 11 1.30 14.31 -3.56
N LYS A 12 1.43 15.55 -4.05
CA LYS A 12 2.71 16.05 -4.59
C LYS A 12 3.82 16.06 -3.55
N TRP A 13 3.50 16.35 -2.30
CA TRP A 13 4.47 16.34 -1.21
C TRP A 13 4.88 14.89 -0.89
N ILE A 14 3.95 13.95 -0.77
CA ILE A 14 4.23 12.53 -0.58
C ILE A 14 5.10 12.02 -1.72
N SER A 15 4.70 12.23 -2.98
CA SER A 15 5.48 11.79 -4.15
C SER A 15 6.90 12.37 -4.18
N LYS A 16 7.08 13.64 -3.77
CA LYS A 16 8.42 14.26 -3.68
C LYS A 16 9.25 13.74 -2.52
N ASN A 17 8.62 13.26 -1.44
CA ASN A 17 9.28 12.81 -0.23
C ASN A 17 9.30 11.27 -0.08
N LEU A 18 8.81 10.50 -1.06
CA LEU A 18 8.87 9.03 -1.09
C LEU A 18 10.27 8.50 -0.81
N THR A 19 11.30 9.19 -1.31
CA THR A 19 12.71 8.86 -1.04
C THR A 19 13.10 9.09 0.43
N ILE A 20 12.67 10.19 1.05
CA ILE A 20 12.96 10.49 2.45
C ILE A 20 12.25 9.50 3.36
N TRP A 21 10.99 9.21 3.07
CA TRP A 21 10.23 8.26 3.85
C TRP A 21 10.67 6.80 3.64
N GLY A 22 11.02 6.42 2.41
CA GLY A 22 11.64 5.12 2.13
C GLY A 22 12.96 4.92 2.88
N ASN A 23 13.74 6.01 3.06
CA ASN A 23 14.95 6.00 3.88
C ASN A 23 14.63 5.96 5.39
N ILE A 24 13.62 6.71 5.88
CA ILE A 24 13.19 6.70 7.29
C ILE A 24 12.67 5.32 7.70
N CYS A 25 11.92 4.66 6.80
CA CYS A 25 11.36 3.34 7.05
C CYS A 25 12.39 2.21 6.80
N ASN A 26 13.60 2.55 6.34
CA ASN A 26 14.65 1.61 5.93
C ASN A 26 14.12 0.49 5.03
N LEU A 27 13.19 0.79 4.13
CA LEU A 27 12.53 -0.24 3.31
C LEU A 27 13.38 -0.63 2.09
N ARG A 28 14.22 0.30 1.62
CA ARG A 28 14.98 0.16 0.38
C ARG A 28 16.09 -0.88 0.46
N GLY A 29 16.03 -1.87 -0.42
CA GLY A 29 17.06 -2.90 -0.57
C GLY A 29 16.95 -4.03 0.46
N ASN A 30 15.84 -4.11 1.20
CA ASN A 30 15.56 -5.23 2.08
C ASN A 30 14.71 -6.26 1.37
N ASP A 31 15.18 -7.51 1.45
CA ASP A 31 14.47 -8.70 1.04
C ASP A 31 13.43 -9.06 2.11
N LEU A 32 12.15 -8.81 1.79
CA LEU A 32 11.03 -9.05 2.70
C LEU A 32 10.05 -10.04 2.10
N LYS A 33 9.49 -10.94 2.92
CA LYS A 33 8.41 -11.82 2.49
C LYS A 33 7.11 -11.04 2.36
N TYR A 34 6.23 -11.45 1.45
CA TYR A 34 4.87 -10.91 1.40
C TYR A 34 4.14 -10.99 2.73
N GLU A 35 4.29 -12.10 3.47
CA GLU A 35 3.68 -12.26 4.80
C GLU A 35 4.14 -11.16 5.79
N ASP A 36 5.43 -10.82 5.79
CA ASP A 36 5.99 -9.80 6.68
C ASP A 36 5.49 -8.41 6.31
N ILE A 37 5.38 -8.13 5.00
CA ILE A 37 4.86 -6.86 4.49
C ILE A 37 3.37 -6.69 4.84
N ILE A 38 2.56 -7.74 4.67
CA ILE A 38 1.14 -7.72 5.04
C ILE A 38 0.97 -7.46 6.53
N LYS A 39 1.71 -8.16 7.40
CA LYS A 39 1.68 -7.93 8.85
C LYS A 39 2.13 -6.52 9.23
N MET A 40 3.17 -6.01 8.56
CA MET A 40 3.66 -4.65 8.77
C MET A 40 2.58 -3.62 8.39
N LEU A 41 1.94 -3.78 7.24
CA LEU A 41 0.86 -2.89 6.80
C LEU A 41 -0.34 -2.92 7.76
N GLN A 42 -0.76 -4.11 8.22
CA GLN A 42 -1.82 -4.26 9.22
C GLN A 42 -1.47 -3.52 10.52
N ASN A 43 -0.27 -3.76 11.06
CA ASN A 43 0.18 -3.10 12.28
C ASN A 43 0.24 -1.56 12.12
N LEU A 44 0.63 -1.06 10.95
CA LEU A 44 0.63 0.39 10.69
C LEU A 44 -0.78 0.97 10.66
N VAL A 45 -1.75 0.26 10.09
CA VAL A 45 -3.17 0.67 10.10
C VAL A 45 -3.71 0.65 11.53
N ASP A 46 -3.44 -0.39 12.31
CA ASP A 46 -3.89 -0.52 13.70
C ASP A 46 -3.35 0.58 14.62
N ASN A 47 -2.16 1.12 14.29
CA ASN A 47 -1.52 2.22 15.00
C ASN A 47 -1.77 3.59 14.34
N GLU A 48 -2.72 3.69 13.41
CA GLU A 48 -3.10 4.92 12.68
C GLU A 48 -1.93 5.59 11.91
N MET A 49 -0.89 4.82 11.57
CA MET A 49 0.30 5.27 10.84
C MET A 49 0.10 5.23 9.32
N TYR A 50 -1.01 5.79 8.84
CA TYR A 50 -1.46 5.67 7.44
C TYR A 50 -0.47 6.22 6.41
N GLN A 51 0.29 7.25 6.77
CA GLN A 51 1.29 7.84 5.88
C GLN A 51 2.36 6.81 5.50
N ILE A 52 2.88 6.08 6.50
CA ILE A 52 3.89 5.04 6.31
C ILE A 52 3.32 3.87 5.52
N ALA A 53 2.07 3.47 5.80
CA ALA A 53 1.39 2.43 5.03
C ALA A 53 1.28 2.80 3.53
N LEU A 54 0.94 4.06 3.20
CA LEU A 54 0.91 4.54 1.81
C LEU A 54 2.28 4.48 1.12
N ILE A 55 3.37 4.72 1.84
CA ILE A 55 4.73 4.62 1.28
C ILE A 55 5.07 3.17 0.93
N ILE A 56 4.76 2.22 1.81
CA ILE A 56 4.94 0.79 1.54
C ILE A 56 4.07 0.35 0.37
N MET A 57 2.80 0.78 0.32
CA MET A 57 1.90 0.51 -0.80
C MET A 57 2.45 1.03 -2.14
N GLU A 58 3.02 2.23 -2.18
CA GLU A 58 3.64 2.75 -3.40
C GLU A 58 4.90 1.97 -3.77
N SER A 59 5.74 1.57 -2.80
CA SER A 59 6.88 0.67 -3.08
C SER A 59 6.44 -0.68 -3.63
N MET A 60 5.31 -1.20 -3.16
CA MET A 60 4.74 -2.46 -3.62
C MET A 60 4.16 -2.39 -5.04
N ARG A 61 3.90 -1.18 -5.57
CA ARG A 61 3.34 -0.97 -6.90
C ARG A 61 4.19 -1.60 -8.01
N ASP A 62 5.51 -1.64 -7.83
CA ASP A 62 6.43 -2.23 -8.81
C ASP A 62 6.55 -3.77 -8.70
N THR A 63 5.81 -4.37 -7.76
CA THR A 63 5.75 -5.83 -7.57
C THR A 63 4.51 -6.41 -8.25
N VAL A 64 4.62 -7.65 -8.75
CA VAL A 64 3.54 -8.32 -9.50
C VAL A 64 2.21 -8.29 -8.73
N TYR A 65 2.22 -8.72 -7.46
CA TYR A 65 0.98 -8.81 -6.67
C TYR A 65 0.55 -7.48 -6.05
N GLY A 66 1.50 -6.56 -5.80
CA GLY A 66 1.16 -5.22 -5.33
C GLY A 66 0.47 -4.39 -6.40
N GLU A 67 0.91 -4.48 -7.66
CA GLU A 67 0.23 -3.85 -8.80
C GLU A 67 -1.17 -4.45 -9.03
N GLU A 68 -1.28 -5.78 -9.03
CA GLU A 68 -2.57 -6.49 -9.19
C GLU A 68 -3.58 -6.07 -8.12
N ALA A 69 -3.15 -5.95 -6.86
CA ALA A 69 -4.02 -5.50 -5.77
C ALA A 69 -4.55 -4.07 -6.00
N ILE A 70 -3.71 -3.14 -6.49
CA ILE A 70 -4.14 -1.77 -6.83
C ILE A 70 -5.17 -1.79 -7.97
N TRP A 71 -4.89 -2.55 -9.03
CA TRP A 71 -5.78 -2.64 -10.19
C TRP A 71 -7.11 -3.31 -9.88
N ASN A 72 -7.17 -4.25 -8.95
CA ASN A 72 -8.43 -4.84 -8.49
C ASN A 72 -9.21 -3.85 -7.61
N LEU A 73 -8.53 -2.94 -6.92
CA LEU A 73 -9.16 -1.97 -6.01
C LEU A 73 -9.80 -0.79 -6.76
N ILE A 74 -9.16 -0.28 -7.82
CA ILE A 74 -9.64 0.90 -8.59
C ILE A 74 -11.08 0.72 -9.16
N PRO A 75 -11.43 -0.37 -9.87
CA PRO A 75 -12.77 -0.54 -10.42
C PRO A 75 -13.82 -0.66 -9.33
N ARG A 76 -13.50 -1.33 -8.21
CA ARG A 76 -14.39 -1.43 -7.06
C ARG A 76 -14.65 -0.03 -6.48
N MET A 77 -13.62 0.82 -6.35
CA MET A 77 -13.73 2.20 -5.86
C MET A 77 -14.57 3.12 -6.73
N ILE A 78 -14.56 2.89 -8.04
CA ILE A 78 -15.30 3.70 -9.00
C ILE A 78 -16.75 3.18 -9.13
N GLY A 79 -16.97 1.88 -8.93
CA GLY A 79 -18.23 1.20 -9.21
C GLY A 79 -19.20 1.07 -8.03
N ASP A 80 -18.73 1.05 -6.79
CA ASP A 80 -19.56 0.72 -5.61
C ASP A 80 -19.41 1.75 -4.48
N THR A 81 -20.53 2.19 -3.89
CA THR A 81 -20.56 3.15 -2.76
C THR A 81 -20.29 2.49 -1.39
N GLY A 82 -19.84 1.24 -1.37
CA GLY A 82 -19.69 0.36 -0.20
C GLY A 82 -18.31 0.38 0.47
N TYR A 83 -17.54 1.45 0.34
CA TYR A 83 -16.21 1.57 0.97
C TYR A 83 -16.32 1.89 2.46
N GLY A 84 -16.52 0.86 3.27
CA GLY A 84 -16.70 0.99 4.72
C GLY A 84 -15.41 0.97 5.54
N LYS A 85 -14.31 0.41 5.01
CA LYS A 85 -13.08 0.12 5.78
C LYS A 85 -11.87 1.00 5.44
N GLY A 86 -11.90 1.70 4.31
CA GLY A 86 -10.83 2.58 3.83
C GLY A 86 -9.85 1.91 2.86
N VAL A 87 -9.25 2.72 1.98
CA VAL A 87 -8.41 2.29 0.83
C VAL A 87 -7.24 1.39 1.22
N ILE A 88 -6.56 1.72 2.32
CA ILE A 88 -5.37 0.99 2.77
C ILE A 88 -5.78 -0.40 3.28
N THR A 89 -6.84 -0.49 4.09
CA THR A 89 -7.37 -1.74 4.62
C THR A 89 -7.81 -2.67 3.50
N GLU A 90 -8.51 -2.14 2.50
CA GLU A 90 -8.96 -2.95 1.35
C GLU A 90 -7.80 -3.39 0.45
N TYR A 91 -6.75 -2.57 0.31
CA TYR A 91 -5.53 -2.99 -0.38
C TYR A 91 -4.85 -4.16 0.34
N ILE A 92 -4.76 -4.10 1.67
CA ILE A 92 -4.18 -5.18 2.49
C ILE A 92 -4.98 -6.48 2.31
N GLU A 93 -6.31 -6.40 2.39
CA GLU A 93 -7.19 -7.56 2.19
C GLU A 93 -7.00 -8.16 0.78
N GLU A 94 -6.94 -7.33 -0.25
CA GLU A 94 -6.73 -7.77 -1.63
C GLU A 94 -5.35 -8.41 -1.83
N LEU A 95 -4.30 -7.78 -1.32
CA LEU A 95 -2.94 -8.30 -1.39
C LEU A 95 -2.83 -9.66 -0.67
N SER A 96 -3.42 -9.81 0.51
CA SER A 96 -3.46 -11.08 1.24
C SER A 96 -4.13 -12.17 0.41
N ASN A 97 -5.30 -11.87 -0.17
CA ASN A 97 -6.05 -12.82 -1.01
C ASN A 97 -5.25 -13.26 -2.24
N ILE A 98 -4.62 -12.32 -2.95
CA ILE A 98 -3.82 -12.62 -4.15
C ILE A 98 -2.62 -13.50 -3.79
N VAL A 99 -1.88 -13.12 -2.74
CA VAL A 99 -0.67 -13.84 -2.32
C VAL A 99 -1.00 -15.25 -1.82
N GLU A 100 -2.07 -15.40 -1.02
CA GLU A 100 -2.56 -16.70 -0.55
C GLU A 100 -3.02 -17.59 -1.70
N ARG A 101 -3.84 -17.07 -2.61
CA ARG A 101 -4.32 -17.79 -3.81
C ARG A 101 -3.18 -18.33 -4.66
N ASN A 102 -2.06 -17.62 -4.70
CA ASN A 102 -0.87 -17.99 -5.47
C ASN A 102 0.18 -18.77 -4.66
N ASN A 103 -0.07 -19.12 -3.39
CA ASN A 103 0.90 -19.75 -2.48
C ASN A 103 2.22 -18.97 -2.34
N ALA A 104 2.16 -17.64 -2.41
CA ALA A 104 3.33 -16.76 -2.49
C ALA A 104 3.71 -16.10 -1.14
N LEU A 105 3.09 -16.49 -0.02
CA LEU A 105 3.34 -15.87 1.30
C LEU A 105 4.83 -15.83 1.68
N ASN A 106 5.56 -16.90 1.37
CA ASN A 106 6.99 -17.04 1.65
C ASN A 106 7.91 -16.50 0.53
N GLN A 107 7.35 -15.97 -0.56
CA GLN A 107 8.13 -15.36 -1.62
C GLN A 107 8.68 -14.01 -1.13
N THR A 108 9.99 -13.84 -1.33
CA THR A 108 10.71 -12.62 -1.00
C THR A 108 10.65 -11.64 -2.17
N ILE A 109 10.43 -10.37 -1.85
CA ILE A 109 10.50 -9.25 -2.78
C ILE A 109 11.41 -8.17 -2.21
N MET A 110 12.02 -7.42 -3.11
CA MET A 110 12.84 -6.27 -2.78
C MET A 110 11.95 -5.02 -2.80
N LEU A 111 11.92 -4.30 -1.67
CA LEU A 111 11.25 -3.00 -1.53
C LEU A 111 12.22 -1.82 -1.61
#